data_AF-A0A2V5Y4B4-F1
#
_entry.id   AF-A0A2V5Y4B4-F1
#
_cell.length_a   1.000
_cell.length_b   1.000
_cell.length_c   1.000
_cell.angle_alpha   90.00
_cell.angle_beta   90.00
_cell.angle_gamma   90.00
#
_symmetry.space_group_name_H-M   'P 1'
#
loop_
_entity.id
_entity.type
_entity.pdbx_description
1 polymer ?
#
loop_
_entity_poly.entity_id
_entity_poly.type
_entity_poly.pdbx_seq_one_letter_code
_entity_poly.pdbx_strand_id
1 'polypeptide(L)'
;MNSRSFFSELKRRRVYSVAVAYVVVAWLLIQIATQVFPFFNIPNWVVRLVVLLAIICFPIAVVCAWAFEVTSEGIKLEGDVDRTIIRKTGRKLTALIIIIAALAAGVTVFRFQHLQQATKAAKQRPLTVAIESKSIAVLPFENLSEEKANAYFADGIQDEILVRLAKIADLKVISRTSTRHYKSAPENLREVGHELGVAHLL
;
A
#
# COMPACT_ATOMS: atom_id res chain seq x y z
N MET A 1 -11.92 6.12 -38.63
CA MET A 1 -13.14 5.80 -37.84
C MET A 1 -13.51 7.04 -37.03
N ASN A 2 -14.63 7.68 -37.33
CA ASN A 2 -14.95 9.03 -36.84
C ASN A 2 -15.69 8.96 -35.50
N SER A 3 -15.05 9.35 -34.39
CA SER A 3 -15.66 9.30 -33.04
C SER A 3 -16.94 10.12 -32.91
N ARG A 4 -17.17 11.11 -33.79
CA ARG A 4 -18.36 11.96 -33.77
C ARG A 4 -19.62 11.26 -34.31
N SER A 5 -19.51 10.28 -35.22
CA SER A 5 -20.66 9.50 -35.70
C SER A 5 -21.06 8.38 -34.73
N PHE A 6 -20.08 7.78 -34.05
CA PHE A 6 -20.31 6.78 -33.00
C PHE A 6 -21.09 7.38 -31.81
N PHE A 7 -20.75 8.61 -31.42
CA PHE A 7 -21.45 9.35 -30.37
C PHE A 7 -22.86 9.82 -30.76
N SER A 8 -23.12 10.08 -32.05
CA SER A 8 -24.47 10.44 -32.51
C SER A 8 -25.37 9.22 -32.68
N GLU A 9 -24.81 8.05 -33.01
CA GLU A 9 -25.50 6.75 -33.04
C GLU A 9 -25.95 6.30 -31.65
N LEU A 10 -25.10 6.44 -30.64
CA LEU A 10 -25.44 6.14 -29.24
C LEU A 10 -26.57 7.03 -28.69
N LYS A 11 -26.69 8.26 -29.20
CA LYS A 11 -27.65 9.27 -28.70
C LYS A 11 -29.07 9.05 -29.16
N ARG A 12 -29.26 8.32 -30.27
CA ARG A 12 -30.55 8.17 -30.94
C ARG A 12 -31.36 6.95 -30.47
N ARG A 13 -30.74 5.97 -29.81
CA ARG A 13 -31.35 4.66 -29.47
C ARG A 13 -31.42 4.31 -27.96
N ARG A 14 -31.48 5.28 -27.04
CA ARG A 14 -31.50 5.03 -25.57
C ARG A 14 -30.35 4.18 -25.00
N VAL A 15 -29.32 3.84 -25.80
CA VAL A 15 -28.16 3.02 -25.40
C VAL A 15 -27.36 3.63 -24.26
N TYR A 16 -27.30 4.97 -24.18
CA TYR A 16 -26.65 5.67 -23.07
C TYR A 16 -27.24 5.33 -21.70
N SER A 17 -28.55 5.12 -21.60
CA SER A 17 -29.18 4.78 -20.32
C SER A 17 -28.76 3.40 -19.82
N VAL A 18 -28.61 2.44 -20.74
CA VAL A 18 -28.15 1.08 -20.42
C VAL A 18 -26.67 1.07 -20.08
N ALA A 19 -25.84 1.82 -20.82
CA ALA A 19 -24.43 1.97 -20.51
C ALA A 19 -24.21 2.59 -19.12
N VAL A 20 -24.97 3.64 -18.78
CA VAL A 20 -24.92 4.27 -17.46
C VAL A 20 -25.43 3.33 -16.37
N ALA A 21 -26.56 2.65 -16.58
CA ALA A 21 -27.07 1.66 -15.63
C ALA A 21 -26.07 0.53 -15.38
N TYR A 22 -25.41 0.05 -16.42
CA TYR A 22 -24.38 -0.98 -16.32
C TYR A 22 -23.17 -0.49 -15.54
N VAL A 23 -22.67 0.71 -15.80
CA VAL A 23 -21.56 1.29 -15.03
C VAL A 23 -21.92 1.38 -13.56
N VAL A 24 -23.15 1.80 -13.23
CA VAL A 24 -23.61 1.90 -11.84
C VAL A 24 -23.72 0.52 -11.19
N VAL A 25 -24.28 -0.48 -11.88
CA VAL A 25 -24.42 -1.85 -11.35
C VAL A 25 -23.06 -2.52 -11.20
N ALA A 26 -22.18 -2.40 -12.18
CA ALA A 26 -20.82 -2.94 -12.13
C ALA A 26 -20.02 -2.27 -11.01
N TRP A 27 -20.13 -0.95 -10.87
CA TRP A 27 -19.51 -0.20 -9.79
C TRP A 27 -20.04 -0.63 -8.41
N LEU A 28 -21.36 -0.81 -8.26
CA LEU A 28 -21.99 -1.30 -7.02
C LEU A 28 -21.51 -2.72 -6.66
N LEU A 29 -21.44 -3.62 -7.64
CA LEU A 29 -20.94 -4.98 -7.45
C LEU A 29 -19.47 -5.00 -6.99
N ILE A 30 -18.62 -4.17 -7.61
CA ILE A 30 -17.22 -4.02 -7.21
C ILE A 30 -17.14 -3.48 -5.78
N GLN A 31 -17.96 -2.49 -5.43
CA GLN A 31 -17.98 -1.93 -4.09
C GLN A 31 -18.34 -3.00 -3.04
N ILE A 32 -19.42 -3.75 -3.26
CA ILE A 32 -19.85 -4.84 -2.38
C ILE A 32 -18.75 -5.90 -2.26
N ALA A 33 -18.17 -6.34 -3.38
CA ALA A 33 -17.10 -7.34 -3.37
C ALA A 33 -15.88 -6.86 -2.57
N THR A 34 -15.45 -5.61 -2.76
CA THR A 34 -14.30 -5.05 -2.02
C THR A 34 -14.58 -4.83 -0.53
N GLN A 35 -15.84 -4.66 -0.14
CA GLN A 35 -16.24 -4.50 1.26
C GLN A 35 -16.31 -5.85 1.98
N VAL A 36 -16.87 -6.85 1.30
CA VAL A 36 -17.24 -8.14 1.89
C VAL A 36 -16.10 -9.15 1.80
N PHE A 37 -15.33 -9.16 0.71
CA PHE A 37 -14.29 -10.18 0.51
C PHE A 37 -13.15 -10.13 1.54
N PRO A 38 -12.68 -8.95 1.99
CA PRO A 38 -11.70 -8.88 3.07
C PRO A 38 -12.22 -9.43 4.40
N PHE A 39 -13.54 -9.34 4.66
CA PHE A 39 -14.16 -9.91 5.87
C PHE A 39 -14.04 -11.45 5.89
N PHE A 40 -14.14 -12.07 4.73
CA PHE A 40 -13.98 -13.52 4.57
C PHE A 40 -12.52 -13.97 4.43
N ASN A 41 -11.53 -13.09 4.65
CA ASN A 41 -10.10 -13.38 4.42
C ASN A 41 -9.79 -13.92 3.01
N ILE A 42 -10.58 -13.53 2.01
CA ILE A 42 -10.38 -14.01 0.64
C ILE A 42 -9.08 -13.41 0.09
N PRO A 43 -8.19 -14.23 -0.49
CA PRO A 43 -6.95 -13.74 -1.08
C PRO A 43 -7.17 -12.66 -2.16
N ASN A 44 -6.30 -11.63 -2.17
CA ASN A 44 -6.39 -10.50 -3.09
C ASN A 44 -6.37 -10.86 -4.59
N TRP A 45 -5.86 -12.04 -4.96
CA TRP A 45 -5.89 -12.50 -6.35
C TRP A 45 -7.33 -12.75 -6.84
N VAL A 46 -8.25 -13.15 -5.96
CA VAL A 46 -9.67 -13.36 -6.28
C VAL A 46 -10.38 -12.04 -6.52
N VAL A 47 -10.11 -11.01 -5.71
CA VAL A 47 -10.64 -9.64 -5.91
C VAL A 47 -10.22 -9.12 -7.28
N ARG A 48 -8.94 -9.32 -7.67
CA ARG A 48 -8.44 -8.91 -8.99
C ARG A 48 -9.12 -9.64 -10.13
N LEU A 49 -9.38 -10.94 -9.99
CA LEU A 49 -10.14 -11.70 -11.00
C LEU A 49 -11.56 -11.17 -11.15
N VAL A 50 -12.26 -10.86 -10.05
CA VAL A 50 -13.62 -10.31 -10.11
C VAL A 50 -13.65 -8.95 -10.79
N VAL A 51 -12.68 -8.07 -10.51
CA VAL A 51 -12.56 -6.77 -11.17
C VAL A 51 -12.27 -6.94 -12.66
N LEU A 52 -11.36 -7.86 -13.04
CA LEU A 52 -11.08 -8.17 -14.45
C LEU A 52 -12.32 -8.73 -15.17
N LEU A 53 -13.07 -9.62 -14.53
CA LEU A 53 -14.30 -10.19 -15.08
C LEU A 53 -15.38 -9.11 -15.28
N ALA A 54 -15.51 -8.17 -14.35
CA ALA A 54 -16.42 -7.03 -14.49
C ALA A 54 -16.01 -6.11 -15.66
N ILE A 55 -14.71 -5.88 -15.86
CA ILE A 55 -14.19 -5.10 -17.00
C ILE A 55 -14.42 -5.83 -18.32
N ILE A 56 -14.29 -7.16 -18.36
CA ILE A 56 -14.51 -7.98 -19.56
C ILE A 56 -16.01 -8.12 -19.87
N CYS A 57 -16.87 -8.15 -18.86
CA CYS A 57 -18.32 -8.16 -19.05
C CYS A 57 -18.87 -6.82 -19.57
N PHE A 58 -18.14 -5.70 -19.38
CA PHE A 58 -18.53 -4.37 -19.89
C PHE A 58 -18.67 -4.32 -21.42
N PRO A 59 -17.66 -4.68 -22.23
CA PRO A 59 -17.80 -4.70 -23.68
C PRO A 59 -18.85 -5.72 -24.14
N ILE A 60 -19.02 -6.86 -23.45
CA ILE A 60 -20.05 -7.85 -23.75
C ILE A 60 -21.45 -7.27 -23.53
N ALA A 61 -21.68 -6.55 -22.43
CA ALA A 61 -22.95 -5.90 -22.14
C ALA A 61 -23.28 -4.78 -23.14
N VAL A 62 -22.27 -4.03 -23.59
CA VAL A 62 -22.42 -3.02 -24.64
C VAL A 62 -22.77 -3.65 -25.98
N VAL A 63 -22.14 -4.77 -26.33
CA VAL A 63 -22.44 -5.53 -27.56
C VAL A 63 -23.81 -6.20 -27.50
N CYS A 64 -24.21 -6.77 -26.35
CA CYS A 64 -25.57 -7.31 -26.16
C CYS A 64 -26.64 -6.22 -26.21
N ALA A 65 -26.38 -5.05 -25.62
CA ALA A 65 -27.28 -3.89 -25.74
C ALA A 65 -27.36 -3.36 -27.18
N TRP A 66 -26.33 -3.59 -27.98
CA TRP A 66 -26.31 -3.29 -29.42
C TRP A 66 -26.99 -4.38 -30.27
N ALA A 67 -26.97 -5.64 -29.81
CA ALA A 67 -27.52 -6.80 -30.52
C ALA A 67 -28.99 -7.13 -30.19
N PHE A 68 -29.54 -6.66 -29.07
CA PHE A 68 -30.90 -6.97 -28.58
C PHE A 68 -31.93 -5.81 -28.72
N GLU A 69 -32.06 -5.23 -29.90
CA GLU A 69 -33.31 -4.57 -30.32
C GLU A 69 -33.77 -5.19 -31.64
N VAL A 70 -34.84 -6.02 -31.63
CA VAL A 70 -35.95 -6.13 -32.62
C VAL A 70 -36.87 -7.35 -32.28
N THR A 71 -38.13 -7.06 -31.89
CA THR A 71 -39.39 -7.83 -32.09
C THR A 71 -39.81 -9.03 -31.21
N SER A 72 -40.81 -8.81 -30.36
CA SER A 72 -42.14 -9.50 -30.31
C SER A 72 -42.93 -8.91 -29.12
N GLU A 73 -43.98 -8.10 -29.18
CA GLU A 73 -45.11 -7.94 -30.11
C GLU A 73 -45.49 -6.44 -30.13
N GLY A 74 -45.50 -5.79 -31.29
CA GLY A 74 -46.77 -5.48 -31.94
C GLY A 74 -46.97 -3.95 -32.01
N ILE A 75 -47.09 -3.42 -33.23
CA ILE A 75 -47.41 -2.01 -33.47
C ILE A 75 -48.72 -1.66 -32.75
N LYS A 76 -48.67 -0.74 -31.78
CA LYS A 76 -49.82 0.11 -31.46
C LYS A 76 -49.42 1.56 -31.67
N LEU A 77 -50.19 2.17 -32.56
CA LEU A 77 -50.11 3.52 -33.10
C LEU A 77 -50.07 4.56 -31.98
N GLU A 78 -49.12 5.48 -32.13
CA GLU A 78 -49.17 6.90 -31.74
C GLU A 78 -50.38 7.32 -30.88
N GLY A 79 -50.15 7.47 -29.58
CA GLY A 79 -51.14 7.95 -28.64
C GLY A 79 -50.46 8.41 -27.36
N ASP A 80 -49.90 9.62 -27.42
CA ASP A 80 -49.64 10.49 -26.27
C ASP A 80 -48.96 9.84 -25.04
N VAL A 81 -47.67 9.49 -25.16
CA VAL A 81 -46.83 9.33 -23.97
C VAL A 81 -46.17 10.66 -23.67
N ASP A 82 -46.93 11.45 -22.92
CA ASP A 82 -46.59 12.69 -22.22
C ASP A 82 -45.07 12.92 -22.05
N ARG A 83 -44.53 13.81 -22.90
CA ARG A 83 -43.11 14.22 -22.92
C ARG A 83 -42.65 14.89 -21.62
N THR A 84 -43.55 15.15 -20.67
CA THR A 84 -43.22 15.74 -19.37
C THR A 84 -42.69 14.72 -18.35
N ILE A 85 -43.08 13.43 -18.44
CA ILE A 85 -42.69 12.39 -17.46
C ILE A 85 -41.25 11.91 -17.70
N ILE A 86 -40.82 11.79 -18.96
CA ILE A 86 -39.46 11.34 -19.32
C ILE A 86 -38.40 12.38 -18.91
N ARG A 87 -38.74 13.67 -18.91
CA ARG A 87 -37.80 14.77 -18.57
C ARG A 87 -37.62 14.97 -17.06
N LYS A 88 -38.60 14.59 -16.23
CA LYS A 88 -38.49 14.66 -14.75
C LYS A 88 -37.78 13.44 -14.14
N THR A 89 -38.00 12.24 -14.67
CA THR A 89 -37.37 11.02 -14.14
C THR A 89 -35.88 10.94 -14.52
N GLY A 90 -35.51 11.36 -15.73
CA GLY A 90 -34.11 11.37 -16.17
C GLY A 90 -33.22 12.23 -15.27
N ARG A 91 -33.66 13.45 -14.90
CA ARG A 91 -32.89 14.41 -14.08
C ARG A 91 -32.71 13.96 -12.63
N LYS A 92 -33.75 13.38 -12.02
CA LYS A 92 -33.68 12.84 -10.65
C LYS A 92 -32.77 11.63 -10.58
N LEU A 93 -32.82 10.76 -11.60
CA LEU A 93 -31.92 9.61 -11.72
C LEU A 93 -30.47 10.05 -11.99
N THR A 94 -30.24 11.07 -12.84
CA THR A 94 -28.88 11.60 -13.04
C THR A 94 -28.33 12.22 -11.76
N ALA A 95 -29.15 12.99 -11.04
CA ALA A 95 -28.76 13.57 -9.76
C ALA A 95 -28.41 12.48 -8.73
N LEU A 96 -29.20 11.41 -8.66
CA LEU A 96 -28.94 10.29 -7.75
C LEU A 96 -27.63 9.56 -8.11
N ILE A 97 -27.35 9.35 -9.41
CA ILE A 97 -26.09 8.75 -9.88
C ILE A 97 -24.89 9.64 -9.54
N ILE A 98 -25.00 10.97 -9.72
CA ILE A 98 -23.94 11.93 -9.38
C ILE A 98 -23.68 11.94 -7.87
N ILE A 99 -24.74 11.89 -7.05
CA ILE A 99 -24.61 11.85 -5.58
C ILE A 99 -23.92 10.56 -5.14
N ILE A 100 -24.32 9.42 -5.69
CA ILE A 100 -23.70 8.13 -5.38
C ILE A 100 -22.24 8.10 -5.84
N ALA A 101 -21.93 8.62 -7.04
CA ALA A 101 -20.56 8.73 -7.54
C ALA A 101 -19.68 9.69 -6.71
N ALA A 102 -20.26 10.77 -6.17
CA ALA A 102 -19.55 11.68 -5.28
C ALA A 102 -19.24 11.03 -3.92
N LEU A 103 -20.21 10.31 -3.34
CA LEU A 103 -20.01 9.57 -2.09
C LEU A 103 -18.98 8.44 -2.27
N ALA A 104 -19.04 7.74 -3.38
CA ALA A 104 -18.05 6.75 -3.80
C ALA A 104 -16.64 7.31 -3.82
N ALA A 105 -16.44 8.40 -4.57
CA ALA A 105 -15.16 9.07 -4.73
C ALA A 105 -14.62 9.54 -3.37
N GLY A 106 -15.48 10.13 -2.54
CA GLY A 106 -15.14 10.55 -1.18
C GLY A 106 -14.64 9.40 -0.30
N VAL A 107 -15.33 8.26 -0.30
CA VAL A 107 -14.92 7.07 0.47
C VAL A 107 -13.60 6.50 -0.05
N THR A 108 -13.40 6.41 -1.37
CA THR A 108 -12.13 5.94 -1.93
C THR A 108 -10.96 6.86 -1.61
N VAL A 109 -11.14 8.17 -1.69
CA VAL A 109 -10.09 9.15 -1.34
C VAL A 109 -9.77 9.08 0.15
N PHE A 110 -10.79 8.99 1.01
CA PHE A 110 -10.61 8.85 2.45
C PHE A 110 -9.85 7.57 2.82
N ARG A 111 -10.21 6.42 2.23
CA ARG A 111 -9.52 5.15 2.45
C ARG A 111 -8.08 5.18 1.91
N PHE A 112 -7.86 5.80 0.75
CA PHE A 112 -6.53 5.95 0.17
C PHE A 112 -5.62 6.83 1.04
N GLN A 113 -6.13 7.95 1.57
CA GLN A 113 -5.40 8.80 2.51
C GLN A 113 -5.07 8.06 3.81
N HIS A 114 -6.01 7.27 4.35
CA HIS A 114 -5.79 6.53 5.60
C HIS A 114 -4.79 5.37 5.43
N LEU A 115 -4.78 4.71 4.26
CA LEU A 115 -3.77 3.70 3.91
C LEU A 115 -2.39 4.33 3.69
N GLN A 116 -2.31 5.51 3.08
CA GLN A 116 -1.05 6.25 2.95
C GLN A 116 -0.50 6.71 4.30
N GLN A 117 -1.36 7.13 5.23
CA GLN A 117 -0.94 7.46 6.60
C GLN A 117 -0.34 6.25 7.33
N ALA A 118 -0.91 5.05 7.16
CA ALA A 118 -0.32 3.82 7.70
C ALA A 118 1.07 3.52 7.10
N THR A 119 1.27 3.76 5.81
CA THR A 119 2.60 3.60 5.17
C THR A 119 3.62 4.67 5.56
N LYS A 120 3.19 5.92 5.81
CA LYS A 120 4.07 6.99 6.33
C LYS A 120 4.49 6.70 7.77
N ALA A 121 3.58 6.19 8.61
CA ALA A 121 3.89 5.73 9.95
C ALA A 121 4.84 4.52 9.96
N ALA A 122 4.74 3.61 8.98
CA ALA A 122 5.68 2.50 8.82
C ALA A 122 7.08 2.94 8.36
N LYS A 123 7.19 4.00 7.54
CA LYS A 123 8.47 4.58 7.11
C LYS A 123 9.18 5.38 8.21
N GLN A 124 8.46 5.75 9.26
CA GLN A 124 8.97 6.41 10.47
C GLN A 124 9.15 5.47 11.66
N ARG A 125 8.91 4.16 11.51
CA ARG A 125 9.47 3.23 12.48
C ARG A 125 10.98 3.33 12.33
N PRO A 126 11.73 3.76 13.35
CA PRO A 126 13.16 3.60 13.32
C PRO A 126 13.38 2.11 13.02
N LEU A 127 14.26 1.82 12.06
CA LEU A 127 14.86 0.51 11.98
C LEU A 127 15.54 0.33 13.34
N THR A 128 14.84 -0.26 14.31
CA THR A 128 15.50 -0.85 15.45
C THR A 128 16.40 -1.89 14.81
N VAL A 129 17.65 -1.49 14.59
CA VAL A 129 18.74 -2.42 14.30
C VAL A 129 18.58 -3.44 15.41
N ALA A 130 18.07 -4.62 15.06
CA ALA A 130 17.86 -5.67 16.03
C ALA A 130 19.26 -5.96 16.56
N ILE A 131 19.55 -5.44 17.76
CA ILE A 131 20.85 -5.64 18.38
C ILE A 131 20.96 -7.14 18.56
N GLU A 132 21.91 -7.72 17.84
CA GLU A 132 22.14 -9.15 17.87
C GLU A 132 22.53 -9.53 19.29
N SER A 133 21.75 -10.39 19.95
CA SER A 133 21.93 -10.69 21.38
C SER A 133 23.32 -11.27 21.68
N LYS A 134 23.93 -11.93 20.71
CA LYS A 134 25.32 -12.42 20.77
C LYS A 134 26.25 -11.48 20.02
N SER A 135 26.41 -10.27 20.55
CA SER A 135 27.35 -9.28 20.00
C SER A 135 28.11 -8.55 21.08
N ILE A 136 29.39 -8.28 20.82
CA ILE A 136 30.29 -7.62 21.76
C ILE A 136 31.18 -6.60 21.04
N ALA A 137 31.41 -5.46 21.69
CA ALA A 137 32.48 -4.54 21.33
C ALA A 137 33.44 -4.37 22.51
N VAL A 138 34.73 -4.29 22.22
CA VAL A 138 35.78 -4.06 23.22
C VAL A 138 36.24 -2.61 23.09
N LEU A 139 36.01 -1.83 24.13
CA LEU A 139 36.44 -0.43 24.21
C LEU A 139 37.96 -0.36 24.46
N PRO A 140 38.61 0.76 24.11
CA PRO A 140 40.03 0.95 24.40
C PRO A 140 40.31 0.88 25.90
N PHE A 141 41.24 0.04 26.34
CA PHE A 141 41.55 -0.03 27.78
C PHE A 141 42.33 1.20 28.26
N GLU A 142 42.08 1.58 29.50
CA GLU A 142 42.83 2.65 30.14
C GLU A 142 44.24 2.18 30.48
N ASN A 143 45.24 2.98 30.11
CA ASN A 143 46.61 2.74 30.55
C ASN A 143 46.79 3.29 31.97
N LEU A 144 46.82 2.41 32.96
CA LEU A 144 47.04 2.76 34.37
C LEU A 144 48.53 2.95 34.73
N SER A 145 49.45 2.80 33.78
CA SER A 145 50.87 3.06 33.98
C SER A 145 51.17 4.56 33.97
N GLU A 146 52.09 5.00 34.83
CA GLU A 146 52.62 6.37 34.83
C GLU A 146 53.38 6.71 33.53
N GLU A 147 53.93 5.69 32.87
CA GLU A 147 54.66 5.83 31.62
C GLU A 147 53.71 5.77 30.43
N LYS A 148 53.61 6.90 29.70
CA LYS A 148 52.86 6.98 28.44
C LYS A 148 53.34 5.99 27.39
N ALA A 149 54.62 5.59 27.45
CA ALA A 149 55.19 4.59 26.58
C ALA A 149 54.41 3.27 26.66
N ASN A 150 53.85 2.90 27.82
CA ASN A 150 53.17 1.62 28.01
C ASN A 150 51.73 1.56 27.44
N ALA A 151 51.27 2.61 26.75
CA ALA A 151 49.94 2.61 26.13
C ALA A 151 49.76 1.49 25.09
N TYR A 152 50.85 1.06 24.42
CA TYR A 152 50.82 -0.07 23.49
C TYR A 152 50.41 -1.38 24.16
N PHE A 153 50.61 -1.51 25.48
CA PHE A 153 50.23 -2.70 26.22
C PHE A 153 48.71 -2.82 26.32
N ALA A 154 48.03 -1.73 26.71
CA ALA A 154 46.56 -1.67 26.74
C ALA A 154 45.96 -1.96 25.35
N ASP A 155 46.54 -1.38 24.31
CA ASP A 155 46.20 -1.63 22.92
C ASP A 155 46.42 -3.10 22.51
N GLY A 156 47.55 -3.69 22.89
CA GLY A 156 47.89 -5.07 22.56
C GLY A 156 46.96 -6.09 23.24
N ILE A 157 46.59 -5.84 24.51
CA ILE A 157 45.62 -6.66 25.23
C ILE A 157 44.23 -6.55 24.60
N GLN A 158 43.81 -5.35 24.18
CA GLN A 158 42.55 -5.16 23.45
C GLN A 158 42.53 -6.00 22.16
N ASP A 159 43.59 -5.95 21.36
CA ASP A 159 43.71 -6.71 20.12
C ASP A 159 43.71 -8.22 20.37
N GLU A 160 44.41 -8.70 21.40
CA GLU A 160 44.42 -10.12 21.75
C GLU A 160 43.02 -10.62 22.14
N ILE A 161 42.27 -9.84 22.93
CA ILE A 161 40.89 -10.17 23.32
C ILE A 161 39.99 -10.21 22.08
N LEU A 162 40.07 -9.20 21.21
CA LEU A 162 39.29 -9.16 19.97
C LEU A 162 39.57 -10.39 19.09
N VAL A 163 40.84 -10.78 18.95
CA VAL A 163 41.23 -11.98 18.17
C VAL A 163 40.67 -13.27 18.79
N ARG A 164 40.65 -13.39 20.13
CA ARG A 164 40.07 -14.56 20.80
C ARG A 164 38.55 -14.60 20.64
N LEU A 165 37.86 -13.46 20.81
CA LEU A 165 36.41 -13.36 20.66
C LEU A 165 35.98 -13.63 19.20
N ALA A 166 36.75 -13.17 18.22
CA ALA A 166 36.45 -13.37 16.79
C ALA A 166 36.48 -14.85 16.35
N LYS A 167 37.07 -15.75 17.14
CA LYS A 167 37.07 -17.21 16.87
C LYS A 167 35.77 -17.89 17.28
N ILE A 168 34.87 -17.20 17.98
CA ILE A 168 33.59 -17.75 18.41
C ILE A 168 32.60 -17.59 17.24
N ALA A 169 32.23 -18.71 16.61
CA ALA A 169 31.49 -18.72 15.35
C ALA A 169 30.10 -18.03 15.38
N ASP A 170 29.51 -17.88 16.57
CA ASP A 170 28.17 -17.32 16.79
C ASP A 170 28.22 -16.01 17.60
N LEU A 171 29.36 -15.33 17.60
CA LEU A 171 29.55 -14.04 18.29
C LEU A 171 29.92 -12.96 17.27
N LYS A 172 29.05 -11.96 17.14
CA LYS A 172 29.36 -10.76 16.36
C LYS A 172 30.33 -9.88 17.14
N VAL A 173 31.56 -9.77 16.66
CA VAL A 173 32.60 -8.93 17.25
C VAL A 173 32.78 -7.66 16.42
N ILE A 174 32.70 -6.50 17.07
CA ILE A 174 32.97 -5.21 16.43
C ILE A 174 34.49 -4.98 16.32
N SER A 175 34.94 -4.45 15.18
CA SER A 175 36.37 -4.22 14.94
C SER A 175 36.94 -3.13 15.84
N ARG A 176 38.24 -3.25 16.16
CA ARG A 176 39.01 -2.24 16.92
C ARG A 176 38.89 -0.83 16.34
N THR A 177 38.88 -0.72 15.01
CA THR A 177 38.78 0.57 14.31
C THR A 177 37.46 1.28 14.58
N SER A 178 36.38 0.53 14.83
CA SER A 178 35.05 1.07 15.13
C SER A 178 34.90 1.50 16.59
N THR A 179 35.74 1.00 17.50
CA THR A 179 35.71 1.42 18.92
C THR A 179 36.75 2.48 19.27
N ARG A 180 37.72 2.75 18.37
CA ARG A 180 38.87 3.62 18.62
C ARG A 180 38.53 5.08 18.97
N HIS A 181 37.38 5.59 18.56
CA HIS A 181 36.95 6.96 18.89
C HIS A 181 36.25 7.07 20.25
N TYR A 182 35.87 5.96 20.88
CA TYR A 182 35.28 5.97 22.21
C TYR A 182 36.36 6.02 23.30
N LYS A 183 36.01 6.65 24.42
CA LYS A 183 36.82 6.62 25.64
C LYS A 183 36.75 5.23 26.29
N SER A 184 37.75 4.90 27.10
CA SER A 184 37.81 3.68 27.91
C SER A 184 36.64 3.54 28.88
N ALA A 185 36.19 4.66 29.44
CA ALA A 185 35.04 4.75 30.33
C ALA A 185 34.12 5.90 29.86
N PRO A 186 33.25 5.67 28.87
CA PRO A 186 32.30 6.68 28.42
C PRO A 186 31.19 6.86 29.46
N GLU A 187 30.69 8.08 29.59
CA GLU A 187 29.63 8.42 30.57
C GLU A 187 28.32 7.63 30.32
N ASN A 188 28.03 7.28 29.06
CA ASN A 188 26.82 6.57 28.66
C ASN A 188 27.13 5.30 27.84
N LEU A 189 27.48 4.21 28.52
CA LEU A 189 27.73 2.90 27.90
C LEU A 189 26.53 2.38 27.08
N ARG A 190 25.30 2.70 27.48
CA ARG A 190 24.10 2.23 26.78
C ARG A 190 23.98 2.85 25.39
N GLU A 191 24.27 4.14 25.30
CA GLU A 191 24.28 4.88 24.03
C GLU A 191 25.38 4.37 23.11
N VAL A 192 26.59 4.17 23.63
CA VAL A 192 27.71 3.58 22.88
C VAL A 192 27.35 2.19 22.34
N GLY A 193 26.74 1.34 23.16
CA GLY A 193 26.28 0.01 22.73
C GLY A 193 25.22 0.08 21.62
N HIS A 194 24.32 1.07 21.69
CA HIS A 194 23.30 1.29 20.67
C HIS A 194 23.88 1.83 19.36
N GLU A 195 24.83 2.78 19.42
CA GLU A 195 25.54 3.30 18.25
C GLU A 195 26.36 2.22 17.54
N LEU A 196 27.02 1.36 18.31
CA LEU A 196 27.79 0.22 17.81
C LEU A 196 26.90 -0.97 17.40
N GLY A 197 25.62 -0.96 17.79
CA GLY A 197 24.68 -2.05 17.53
C GLY A 197 25.08 -3.37 18.20
N VAL A 198 25.55 -3.29 19.45
CA VAL A 198 25.98 -4.44 20.28
C VAL A 198 25.21 -4.59 21.58
N ALA A 199 25.07 -5.85 22.03
CA ALA A 199 24.43 -6.20 23.29
C ALA A 199 25.38 -6.10 24.48
N HIS A 200 26.67 -6.33 24.27
CA HIS A 200 27.68 -6.32 25.33
C HIS A 200 28.84 -5.37 25.01
N LEU A 201 29.35 -4.70 26.04
CA LEU A 201 30.55 -3.88 26.00
C LEU A 201 31.54 -4.42 27.04
N LEU A 202 32.83 -4.43 26.67
CA LEU A 202 33.96 -4.74 27.53
C LEU A 202 34.90 -3.52 27.61
#